data_AF-A0A927C7H4-F1
#
_entry.id   AF-A0A927C7H4-F1
#
_cell.length_a   1.000
_cell.length_b   1.000
_cell.length_c   1.000
_cell.angle_alpha   90.00
_cell.angle_beta   90.00
_cell.angle_gamma   90.00
#
_symmetry.space_group_name_H-M   'P 1'
#
loop_
_entity.id
_entity.type
_entity.pdbx_description
1 polymer ?
#
loop_
_entity_poly.entity_id
_entity_poly.type
_entity_poly.pdbx_seq_one_letter_code
_entity_poly.pdbx_strand_id
1 'polypeptide(L)'
;MRDDKYDGNQPERTARDKLREQISVKDFGAAGDGVTDDSITYFGNLPTGDIVLANNIMKDNGGFGIYVYPGVTKVTIDGNILSNNSQGNTYKAGINLVGSAASRISDIEISNNQLRDDIGNTTYFINISYTYLVKVTNNRCVMMGNSMAYAQGTASDCVFYGNRSNRPIIVSPSAVDCYQYDNFGINPKTLVQSTVPSTGTWTIGDRVQNTGPSGANASIGWVCTAAGTFTPSTAWTANQSYPAGVYTNANAKVYRAVKNGVSGTASPGHSSGIAADGTVLWEYVSVHSAPVFKPYGLLSEVRTGKAAYSGDGVTMLYPIPHGLSGTPSSYQVTPASADSGTAGIAYVEADAAYLNVHFLSPPAAVGNNVLLVWSAQC
;
A
#
# COMPACT_ATOMS: atom_id res chain seq x y z
N MET A 1 -35.56 48.42 -27.39
CA MET A 1 -34.61 47.68 -28.26
C MET A 1 -33.52 48.66 -28.65
N ARG A 2 -32.33 48.52 -28.06
CA ARG A 2 -31.12 49.21 -28.53
C ARG A 2 -30.40 48.21 -29.43
N ASP A 3 -30.18 48.61 -30.68
CA ASP A 3 -29.38 47.88 -31.66
C ASP A 3 -27.90 48.07 -31.30
N ASP A 4 -27.30 47.04 -30.70
CA ASP A 4 -25.85 46.96 -30.56
C ASP A 4 -25.24 46.60 -31.92
N LYS A 5 -24.86 47.65 -32.68
CA LYS A 5 -24.06 47.50 -33.89
C LYS A 5 -22.63 47.13 -33.52
N TYR A 6 -22.19 45.94 -33.93
CA TYR A 6 -20.80 45.51 -33.88
C TYR A 6 -19.91 46.47 -34.71
N ASP A 7 -18.78 46.87 -34.13
CA ASP A 7 -17.69 47.61 -34.79
C ASP A 7 -17.07 46.73 -35.90
N GLY A 8 -17.04 47.25 -37.12
CA GLY A 8 -16.59 46.57 -38.35
C GLY A 8 -15.09 46.25 -38.43
N ASN A 9 -14.31 46.54 -37.38
CA ASN A 9 -12.87 46.28 -37.36
C ASN A 9 -12.43 45.06 -36.55
N GLN A 10 -13.35 44.23 -36.06
CA GLN A 10 -12.95 42.97 -35.42
C GLN A 10 -12.62 41.90 -36.48
N PRO A 11 -11.45 41.23 -36.39
CA PRO A 11 -11.12 40.13 -37.29
C PRO A 11 -12.20 39.06 -37.20
N GLU A 12 -12.65 38.60 -38.37
CA GLU A 12 -13.72 37.62 -38.50
C GLU A 12 -13.30 36.33 -37.79
N ARG A 13 -13.85 36.11 -36.59
CA ARG A 13 -13.52 34.94 -35.78
C ARG A 13 -14.04 33.70 -36.49
N THR A 14 -13.16 32.72 -36.65
CA THR A 14 -13.54 31.45 -37.27
C THR A 14 -14.62 30.77 -36.43
N ALA A 15 -15.45 29.91 -37.04
CA ALA A 15 -16.41 29.09 -36.30
C ALA A 15 -15.73 28.32 -35.15
N ARG A 16 -14.46 27.91 -35.33
CA ARG A 16 -13.63 27.27 -34.32
C ARG A 16 -13.32 28.18 -33.12
N ASP A 17 -13.05 29.46 -33.36
CA ASP A 17 -12.77 30.44 -32.29
C ASP A 17 -14.02 30.80 -31.51
N LYS A 18 -15.19 30.79 -32.17
CA LYS A 18 -16.49 30.98 -31.52
C LYS A 18 -16.92 29.76 -30.70
N LEU A 19 -16.67 28.54 -31.22
CA LEU A 19 -16.94 27.28 -30.52
C LEU A 19 -16.06 27.06 -29.28
N ARG A 20 -14.79 27.51 -29.28
CA ARG A 20 -13.92 27.41 -28.10
C ARG A 20 -14.32 28.31 -26.94
N GLU A 21 -15.01 29.41 -27.20
CA GLU A 21 -15.38 30.40 -26.18
C GLU A 21 -16.82 30.19 -25.67
N GLN A 22 -17.69 29.57 -26.49
CA GLN A 22 -19.07 29.24 -26.10
C GLN A 22 -19.26 27.82 -25.56
N ILE A 23 -18.28 26.92 -25.72
CA ILE A 23 -18.31 25.59 -25.08
C ILE A 23 -17.45 25.65 -23.80
N SER A 24 -17.82 26.53 -22.87
CA SER A 24 -17.67 26.21 -21.46
C SER A 24 -18.82 25.26 -21.15
N VAL A 25 -18.54 23.98 -20.97
CA VAL A 25 -19.52 22.94 -20.58
C VAL A 25 -19.97 23.18 -19.13
N LYS A 26 -20.46 24.38 -18.81
CA LYS A 26 -20.98 24.72 -17.49
C LYS A 26 -22.44 24.30 -17.30
N ASP A 27 -23.21 24.21 -18.39
CA ASP A 27 -24.68 24.19 -18.27
C ASP A 27 -25.37 23.02 -19.00
N PHE A 28 -24.66 21.94 -19.36
CA PHE A 28 -25.33 20.75 -19.86
C PHE A 28 -25.83 19.86 -18.71
N GLY A 29 -26.88 20.32 -18.01
CA GLY A 29 -27.81 19.40 -17.35
C GLY A 29 -28.18 19.61 -15.88
N ALA A 30 -28.60 20.82 -15.46
CA ALA A 30 -29.58 21.01 -14.39
C ALA A 30 -30.12 22.45 -14.43
N ALA A 31 -31.39 22.65 -14.09
CA ALA A 31 -31.89 24.00 -13.79
C ALA A 31 -31.36 24.39 -12.42
N GLY A 32 -30.15 24.97 -12.39
CA GLY A 32 -29.47 25.38 -11.16
C GLY A 32 -30.34 26.32 -10.32
N ASP A 33 -30.46 26.00 -9.03
CA ASP A 33 -31.14 26.82 -8.02
C ASP A 33 -30.27 28.00 -7.54
N GLY A 34 -29.14 28.24 -8.21
CA GLY A 34 -28.18 29.28 -7.86
C GLY A 34 -27.18 28.85 -6.78
N VAL A 35 -27.18 27.58 -6.36
CA VAL A 35 -26.16 26.97 -5.51
C VAL A 35 -25.21 26.15 -6.40
N THR A 36 -23.92 26.13 -6.04
CA THR A 36 -22.78 25.75 -6.89
C THR A 36 -22.62 24.26 -7.26
N ASP A 37 -23.68 23.44 -7.31
CA ASP A 37 -23.57 21.96 -7.33
C ASP A 37 -24.05 21.23 -8.62
N ASP A 38 -23.99 21.89 -9.77
CA ASP A 38 -24.54 21.41 -11.05
C ASP A 38 -23.66 20.40 -11.86
N SER A 39 -22.89 19.50 -11.25
CA SER A 39 -22.11 18.50 -12.02
C SER A 39 -22.37 17.04 -11.63
N ILE A 40 -23.62 16.59 -11.76
CA ILE A 40 -23.91 15.16 -11.88
C ILE A 40 -23.82 14.76 -13.35
N THR A 41 -22.81 13.96 -13.70
CA THR A 41 -22.78 13.33 -15.03
C THR A 41 -23.66 12.07 -15.01
N TYR A 42 -24.86 12.16 -15.59
CA TYR A 42 -25.83 11.05 -15.69
C TYR A 42 -25.59 10.20 -16.94
N PHE A 43 -25.37 8.89 -16.78
CA PHE A 43 -25.29 7.91 -17.88
C PHE A 43 -26.47 6.95 -17.86
N GLY A 44 -27.66 7.45 -18.15
CA GLY A 44 -28.90 6.64 -18.10
C GLY A 44 -29.20 5.83 -19.36
N ASN A 45 -28.62 6.15 -20.53
CA ASN A 45 -28.98 5.53 -21.83
C ASN A 45 -27.90 5.71 -22.91
N LEU A 46 -26.61 5.73 -22.54
CA LEU A 46 -25.58 5.79 -23.59
C LEU A 46 -25.54 4.46 -24.35
N PRO A 47 -25.40 4.49 -25.68
CA PRO A 47 -25.24 3.28 -26.47
C PRO A 47 -24.02 2.48 -25.95
N THR A 48 -24.14 1.16 -25.96
CA THR A 48 -23.05 0.22 -25.71
C THR A 48 -21.81 0.63 -26.51
N GLY A 49 -20.79 1.14 -25.82
CA GLY A 49 -19.58 1.71 -26.40
C GLY A 49 -18.66 2.21 -25.31
N ASP A 50 -17.39 2.44 -25.64
CA ASP A 50 -16.38 2.87 -24.68
C ASP A 50 -16.67 4.31 -24.22
N ILE A 51 -16.99 4.49 -22.94
CA ILE A 51 -17.21 5.80 -22.32
C ILE A 51 -15.90 6.21 -21.66
N VAL A 52 -15.38 7.40 -21.99
CA VAL A 52 -14.14 7.92 -21.40
C VAL A 52 -14.41 9.24 -20.70
N LEU A 53 -14.17 9.26 -19.39
CA LEU A 53 -14.20 10.45 -18.52
C LEU A 53 -12.77 10.75 -18.13
N ALA A 54 -12.12 11.65 -18.86
CA ALA A 54 -10.73 11.96 -18.63
C ALA A 54 -10.47 13.45 -18.37
N ASN A 55 -9.57 13.72 -17.42
CA ASN A 55 -9.03 15.06 -17.12
C ASN A 55 -10.10 16.11 -16.72
N ASN A 56 -11.17 15.68 -16.05
CA ASN A 56 -12.23 16.57 -15.57
C ASN A 56 -11.99 17.00 -14.12
N ILE A 57 -12.64 18.08 -13.70
CA ILE A 57 -12.70 18.52 -12.30
C ILE A 57 -14.17 18.46 -11.84
N MET A 58 -14.47 17.59 -10.89
CA MET A 58 -15.83 17.40 -10.35
C MET A 58 -15.80 17.65 -8.85
N LYS A 59 -16.38 18.75 -8.40
CA LYS A 59 -16.25 19.17 -7.00
C LYS A 59 -17.52 19.74 -6.42
N ASP A 60 -17.64 19.61 -5.10
CA ASP A 60 -18.66 20.24 -4.27
C ASP A 60 -20.11 19.88 -4.69
N ASN A 61 -20.29 18.74 -5.37
CA ASN A 61 -21.62 18.28 -5.79
C ASN A 61 -22.46 17.80 -4.60
N GLY A 62 -23.74 18.14 -4.54
CA GLY A 62 -24.69 17.56 -3.57
C GLY A 62 -24.85 16.05 -3.75
N GLY A 63 -24.78 15.58 -5.00
CA GLY A 63 -24.73 14.18 -5.39
C GLY A 63 -23.32 13.60 -5.54
N PHE A 64 -23.23 12.42 -6.14
CA PHE A 64 -21.93 11.82 -6.49
C PHE A 64 -21.21 12.68 -7.53
N GLY A 65 -19.88 12.69 -7.52
CA GLY A 65 -19.12 13.27 -8.65
C GLY A 65 -19.32 12.46 -9.92
N ILE A 66 -19.30 11.13 -9.79
CA ILE A 66 -19.61 10.20 -10.88
C ILE A 66 -20.58 9.14 -10.37
N TYR A 67 -21.65 8.88 -11.12
CA TYR A 67 -22.57 7.78 -10.87
C TYR A 67 -22.72 6.93 -12.14
N VAL A 68 -22.43 5.63 -12.01
CA VAL A 68 -22.56 4.66 -13.11
C VAL A 68 -23.77 3.77 -12.85
N TYR A 69 -24.74 3.79 -13.78
CA TYR A 69 -26.01 3.08 -13.66
C TYR A 69 -25.88 1.57 -13.92
N PRO A 70 -26.82 0.75 -13.39
CA PRO A 70 -26.91 -0.67 -13.71
C PRO A 70 -26.90 -0.95 -15.22
N GLY A 71 -26.06 -1.90 -15.64
CA GLY A 71 -25.96 -2.35 -17.04
C GLY A 71 -24.97 -1.58 -17.90
N VAL A 72 -24.40 -0.48 -17.39
CA VAL A 72 -23.33 0.23 -18.09
C VAL A 72 -22.07 -0.63 -18.12
N THR A 73 -21.39 -0.65 -19.27
CA THR A 73 -20.12 -1.36 -19.46
C THR A 73 -19.09 -0.46 -20.12
N LYS A 74 -17.79 -0.80 -20.01
CA LYS A 74 -16.69 -0.17 -20.75
C LYS A 74 -16.52 1.32 -20.44
N VAL A 75 -16.30 1.63 -19.16
CA VAL A 75 -16.09 3.01 -18.71
C VAL A 75 -14.65 3.19 -18.24
N THR A 76 -13.96 4.16 -18.82
CA THR A 76 -12.65 4.63 -18.35
C THR A 76 -12.82 5.96 -17.62
N ILE A 77 -12.33 6.05 -16.39
CA ILE A 77 -12.33 7.24 -15.54
C ILE A 77 -10.86 7.56 -15.23
N ASP A 78 -10.24 8.45 -16.01
CA ASP A 78 -8.78 8.65 -15.97
C ASP A 78 -8.36 10.10 -15.70
N GLY A 79 -7.40 10.33 -14.80
CA GLY A 79 -6.77 11.65 -14.64
C GLY A 79 -7.69 12.77 -14.13
N ASN A 80 -8.85 12.43 -13.55
CA ASN A 80 -9.80 13.42 -13.04
C ASN A 80 -9.42 13.91 -11.64
N ILE A 81 -9.91 15.09 -11.26
CA ILE A 81 -9.85 15.63 -9.89
C ILE A 81 -11.27 15.63 -9.34
N LEU A 82 -11.53 14.80 -8.33
CA LEU A 82 -12.81 14.72 -7.65
C LEU A 82 -12.65 15.24 -6.22
N SER A 83 -13.41 16.25 -5.80
CA SER A 83 -13.31 16.78 -4.44
C SER A 83 -14.62 17.14 -3.75
N ASN A 84 -14.81 16.74 -2.48
CA ASN A 84 -15.91 17.20 -1.61
C ASN A 84 -17.33 16.96 -2.19
N ASN A 85 -17.49 15.94 -3.01
CA ASN A 85 -18.78 15.53 -3.56
C ASN A 85 -19.65 14.81 -2.50
N SER A 86 -20.91 14.59 -2.83
CA SER A 86 -21.94 13.91 -2.04
C SER A 86 -22.48 14.69 -0.84
N GLN A 87 -22.59 16.01 -0.97
CA GLN A 87 -23.14 16.87 0.09
C GLN A 87 -24.64 16.58 0.31
N GLY A 88 -24.98 15.93 1.42
CA GLY A 88 -26.38 15.69 1.81
C GLY A 88 -27.01 14.38 1.32
N ASN A 89 -26.28 13.56 0.55
CA ASN A 89 -26.76 12.21 0.20
C ASN A 89 -26.60 11.24 1.38
N THR A 90 -27.59 10.36 1.59
CA THR A 90 -27.51 9.24 2.54
C THR A 90 -26.40 8.26 2.14
N TYR A 91 -26.21 8.04 0.83
CA TYR A 91 -25.11 7.27 0.28
C TYR A 91 -23.98 8.21 -0.13
N LYS A 92 -22.88 8.14 0.61
CA LYS A 92 -21.80 9.11 0.57
C LYS A 92 -20.60 8.60 -0.24
N ALA A 93 -20.53 8.92 -1.54
CA ALA A 93 -19.42 8.52 -2.41
C ALA A 93 -18.98 9.57 -3.45
N GLY A 94 -17.70 9.55 -3.83
CA GLY A 94 -17.19 10.38 -4.93
C GLY A 94 -17.48 9.76 -6.30
N ILE A 95 -17.18 8.47 -6.45
CA ILE A 95 -17.52 7.62 -7.59
C ILE A 95 -18.40 6.50 -7.07
N ASN A 96 -19.58 6.33 -7.68
CA ASN A 96 -20.54 5.34 -7.24
C ASN A 96 -20.92 4.41 -8.39
N LEU A 97 -20.46 3.16 -8.31
CA LEU A 97 -20.81 2.08 -9.23
C LEU A 97 -21.82 1.17 -8.52
N VAL A 98 -23.11 1.28 -8.86
CA VAL A 98 -24.17 0.49 -8.22
C VAL A 98 -25.00 -0.20 -9.30
N GLY A 99 -24.65 -1.47 -9.57
CA GLY A 99 -25.43 -2.34 -10.42
C GLY A 99 -26.61 -3.00 -9.69
N SER A 100 -27.20 -3.99 -10.34
CA SER A 100 -28.14 -4.93 -9.71
C SER A 100 -27.84 -6.36 -10.14
N ALA A 101 -28.48 -7.35 -9.50
CA ALA A 101 -28.36 -8.74 -9.90
C ALA A 101 -28.82 -8.99 -11.35
N ALA A 102 -29.81 -8.23 -11.83
CA ALA A 102 -30.33 -8.33 -13.19
C ALA A 102 -29.54 -7.48 -14.21
N SER A 103 -28.78 -6.49 -13.74
CA SER A 103 -28.08 -5.53 -14.60
C SER A 103 -26.77 -5.09 -13.94
N ARG A 104 -25.75 -5.94 -14.06
CA ARG A 104 -24.42 -5.67 -13.48
C ARG A 104 -23.67 -4.65 -14.32
N ILE A 105 -22.84 -3.85 -13.65
CA ILE A 105 -21.88 -2.94 -14.30
C ILE A 105 -20.59 -3.73 -14.59
N SER A 106 -19.91 -3.46 -15.71
CA SER A 106 -18.64 -4.13 -15.96
C SER A 106 -17.62 -3.40 -16.81
N ASP A 107 -16.39 -3.92 -16.79
CA ASP A 107 -15.29 -3.43 -17.62
C ASP A 107 -15.04 -1.94 -17.33
N ILE A 108 -14.77 -1.65 -16.06
CA ILE A 108 -14.58 -0.29 -15.55
C ILE A 108 -13.12 -0.10 -15.16
N GLU A 109 -12.48 0.92 -15.71
CA GLU A 109 -11.12 1.31 -15.36
C GLU A 109 -11.16 2.69 -14.69
N ILE A 110 -10.64 2.78 -13.46
CA ILE A 110 -10.53 4.02 -12.69
C ILE A 110 -9.05 4.24 -12.42
N SER A 111 -8.42 5.15 -13.15
CA SER A 111 -6.97 5.33 -13.13
C SER A 111 -6.51 6.76 -12.93
N ASN A 112 -5.36 6.95 -12.27
CA ASN A 112 -4.65 8.23 -12.19
C ASN A 112 -5.48 9.42 -11.65
N ASN A 113 -6.57 9.18 -10.92
CA ASN A 113 -7.43 10.25 -10.41
C ASN A 113 -6.90 10.81 -9.09
N GLN A 114 -7.16 12.10 -8.85
CA GLN A 114 -6.98 12.75 -7.55
C GLN A 114 -8.33 12.83 -6.83
N LEU A 115 -8.46 12.09 -5.75
CA LEU A 115 -9.69 11.92 -4.98
C LEU A 115 -9.51 12.62 -3.63
N ARG A 116 -10.33 13.63 -3.33
CA ARG A 116 -10.18 14.43 -2.12
C ARG A 116 -11.50 14.67 -1.39
N ASP A 117 -11.54 14.48 -0.08
CA ASP A 117 -12.71 14.83 0.73
C ASP A 117 -12.24 15.43 2.05
N ASP A 118 -12.16 16.76 2.05
CA ASP A 118 -11.65 17.56 3.16
C ASP A 118 -12.71 17.83 4.23
N ILE A 119 -13.99 17.56 3.94
CA ILE A 119 -15.12 17.91 4.80
C ILE A 119 -15.89 16.70 5.33
N GLY A 120 -15.49 15.48 4.96
CA GLY A 120 -16.10 14.24 5.47
C GLY A 120 -17.46 13.93 4.85
N ASN A 121 -17.66 14.36 3.61
CA ASN A 121 -18.90 14.12 2.88
C ASN A 121 -19.00 12.73 2.27
N THR A 122 -17.89 12.00 2.16
CA THR A 122 -17.84 10.65 1.60
C THR A 122 -17.61 9.61 2.71
N THR A 123 -18.36 8.51 2.69
CA THR A 123 -18.07 7.31 3.51
C THR A 123 -17.04 6.45 2.80
N TYR A 124 -17.22 6.26 1.48
CA TYR A 124 -16.29 5.54 0.62
C TYR A 124 -16.04 6.41 -0.61
N PHE A 125 -14.79 6.64 -1.02
CA PHE A 125 -14.58 7.49 -2.19
C PHE A 125 -15.07 6.80 -3.47
N ILE A 126 -14.74 5.52 -3.64
CA ILE A 126 -15.19 4.67 -4.74
C ILE A 126 -16.04 3.54 -4.15
N ASN A 127 -17.36 3.59 -4.39
CA ASN A 127 -18.25 2.49 -4.05
C ASN A 127 -18.42 1.56 -5.24
N ILE A 128 -18.22 0.26 -5.03
CA ILE A 128 -18.24 -0.78 -6.06
C ILE A 128 -19.21 -1.88 -5.61
N SER A 129 -20.41 -1.89 -6.19
CA SER A 129 -21.48 -2.83 -5.82
C SER A 129 -22.17 -3.43 -7.04
N TYR A 130 -22.37 -4.75 -7.05
CA TYR A 130 -22.95 -5.49 -8.18
C TYR A 130 -22.22 -5.25 -9.52
N THR A 131 -20.89 -5.22 -9.48
CA THR A 131 -20.03 -5.00 -10.65
C THR A 131 -19.17 -6.24 -10.96
N TYR A 132 -18.58 -6.33 -12.15
CA TYR A 132 -17.49 -7.28 -12.44
C TYR A 132 -16.41 -6.67 -13.33
N LEU A 133 -15.16 -7.15 -13.25
CA LEU A 133 -14.03 -6.64 -14.03
C LEU A 133 -13.79 -5.13 -13.82
N VAL A 134 -13.58 -4.74 -12.55
CA VAL A 134 -13.26 -3.35 -12.19
C VAL A 134 -11.79 -3.22 -11.84
N LYS A 135 -11.07 -2.33 -12.51
CA LYS A 135 -9.68 -2.00 -12.19
C LYS A 135 -9.61 -0.62 -11.58
N VAL A 136 -9.03 -0.50 -10.39
CA VAL A 136 -8.78 0.77 -9.72
C VAL A 136 -7.27 0.91 -9.55
N THR A 137 -6.63 1.79 -10.33
CA THR A 137 -5.17 1.82 -10.40
C THR A 137 -4.56 3.22 -10.27
N ASN A 138 -3.44 3.33 -9.57
CA ASN A 138 -2.64 4.57 -9.51
C ASN A 138 -3.41 5.84 -9.09
N ASN A 139 -4.53 5.71 -8.37
CA ASN A 139 -5.28 6.86 -7.88
C ASN A 139 -4.66 7.37 -6.58
N ARG A 140 -4.78 8.67 -6.32
CA ARG A 140 -4.36 9.30 -5.07
C ARG A 140 -5.60 9.76 -4.29
N CYS A 141 -5.84 9.20 -3.11
CA CYS A 141 -7.02 9.49 -2.30
C CYS A 141 -6.70 10.07 -0.91
N VAL A 142 -7.05 11.34 -0.66
CA VAL A 142 -6.98 11.99 0.65
C VAL A 142 -8.40 12.26 1.13
N MET A 143 -8.89 11.54 2.13
CA MET A 143 -10.25 11.71 2.61
C MET A 143 -10.42 11.59 4.13
N MET A 144 -11.49 12.18 4.65
CA MET A 144 -11.94 12.01 6.04
C MET A 144 -12.86 10.79 6.24
N GLY A 145 -13.42 10.23 5.17
CA GLY A 145 -14.28 9.05 5.20
C GLY A 145 -13.60 7.73 5.59
N ASN A 146 -14.32 6.62 5.47
CA ASN A 146 -13.90 5.31 5.98
C ASN A 146 -12.88 4.62 5.07
N SER A 147 -13.10 4.59 3.76
CA SER A 147 -12.24 3.87 2.81
C SER A 147 -12.11 4.59 1.47
N MET A 148 -10.95 4.46 0.82
CA MET A 148 -10.79 4.95 -0.55
C MET A 148 -11.72 4.21 -1.50
N ALA A 149 -11.77 2.89 -1.37
CA ALA A 149 -12.65 2.06 -2.17
C ALA A 149 -13.32 1.00 -1.30
N TYR A 150 -14.55 0.62 -1.67
CA TYR A 150 -15.28 -0.45 -1.03
C TYR A 150 -15.94 -1.35 -2.08
N ALA A 151 -15.40 -2.56 -2.26
CA ALA A 151 -16.01 -3.61 -3.06
C ALA A 151 -16.97 -4.43 -2.19
N GLN A 152 -18.25 -4.46 -2.58
CA GLN A 152 -19.32 -5.08 -1.82
C GLN A 152 -20.43 -5.65 -2.71
N GLY A 153 -21.47 -6.21 -2.09
CA GLY A 153 -22.50 -6.94 -2.81
C GLY A 153 -21.89 -8.10 -3.59
N THR A 154 -22.46 -8.45 -4.74
CA THR A 154 -21.88 -9.45 -5.65
C THR A 154 -20.84 -8.84 -6.59
N ALA A 155 -19.98 -7.94 -6.09
CA ALA A 155 -18.83 -7.47 -6.85
C ALA A 155 -17.88 -8.64 -7.10
N SER A 156 -17.37 -8.79 -8.33
CA SER A 156 -16.38 -9.82 -8.65
C SER A 156 -15.24 -9.30 -9.52
N ASP A 157 -14.11 -10.01 -9.54
CA ASP A 157 -13.00 -9.76 -10.46
C ASP A 157 -12.47 -8.31 -10.41
N CYS A 158 -12.42 -7.74 -9.20
CA CYS A 158 -11.94 -6.38 -9.01
C CYS A 158 -10.44 -6.38 -8.67
N VAL A 159 -9.68 -5.49 -9.28
CA VAL A 159 -8.23 -5.36 -9.05
C VAL A 159 -7.92 -3.95 -8.58
N PHE A 160 -7.27 -3.85 -7.43
CA PHE A 160 -6.78 -2.59 -6.87
C PHE A 160 -5.25 -2.57 -6.89
N TYR A 161 -4.64 -1.71 -7.68
CA TYR A 161 -3.18 -1.70 -7.87
C TYR A 161 -2.54 -0.31 -7.81
N GLY A 162 -1.44 -0.14 -7.06
CA GLY A 162 -0.64 1.08 -7.11
C GLY A 162 -1.31 2.33 -6.54
N ASN A 163 -2.46 2.18 -5.87
CA ASN A 163 -3.19 3.32 -5.33
C ASN A 163 -2.49 3.87 -4.09
N ARG A 164 -2.56 5.19 -3.90
CA ARG A 164 -2.03 5.88 -2.72
C ARG A 164 -3.18 6.48 -1.96
N SER A 165 -3.45 6.01 -0.75
CA SER A 165 -4.57 6.52 0.04
C SER A 165 -4.22 6.73 1.51
N ASN A 166 -4.80 7.75 2.16
CA ASN A 166 -4.77 7.86 3.62
C ASN A 166 -5.85 7.00 4.32
N ARG A 167 -6.67 6.29 3.54
CA ARG A 167 -7.72 5.37 3.98
C ARG A 167 -7.58 3.98 3.32
N PRO A 168 -8.03 2.91 3.98
CA PRO A 168 -7.92 1.55 3.44
C PRO A 168 -8.73 1.37 2.15
N ILE A 169 -8.44 0.29 1.44
CA ILE A 169 -9.33 -0.31 0.44
C ILE A 169 -9.99 -1.52 1.10
N ILE A 170 -11.31 -1.60 1.09
CA ILE A 170 -12.07 -2.65 1.77
C ILE A 170 -12.69 -3.57 0.71
N VAL A 171 -12.54 -4.88 0.91
CA VAL A 171 -13.24 -5.93 0.14
C VAL A 171 -14.15 -6.66 1.11
N SER A 172 -15.46 -6.57 0.88
CA SER A 172 -16.49 -7.24 1.67
C SER A 172 -16.37 -8.77 1.53
N PRO A 173 -16.75 -9.57 2.56
CA PRO A 173 -16.86 -11.02 2.43
C PRO A 173 -17.82 -11.50 1.33
N SER A 174 -18.75 -10.65 0.90
CA SER A 174 -19.68 -10.94 -0.20
C SER A 174 -19.08 -10.72 -1.60
N ALA A 175 -17.98 -9.96 -1.70
CA ALA A 175 -17.26 -9.79 -2.96
C ALA A 175 -16.34 -10.98 -3.20
N VAL A 176 -16.24 -11.42 -4.45
CA VAL A 176 -15.51 -12.64 -4.85
C VAL A 176 -14.38 -12.27 -5.80
N ASP A 177 -13.24 -12.96 -5.76
CA ASP A 177 -12.12 -12.76 -6.69
C ASP A 177 -11.67 -11.29 -6.82
N CYS A 178 -11.65 -10.58 -5.68
CA CYS A 178 -11.19 -9.20 -5.60
C CYS A 178 -9.81 -9.15 -4.95
N TYR A 179 -8.85 -8.50 -5.61
CA TYR A 179 -7.44 -8.55 -5.24
C TYR A 179 -6.86 -7.16 -5.03
N GLN A 180 -5.96 -7.02 -4.06
CA GLN A 180 -5.24 -5.78 -3.75
C GLN A 180 -3.74 -6.00 -3.85
N TYR A 181 -3.05 -5.15 -4.60
CA TYR A 181 -1.62 -5.24 -4.87
C TYR A 181 -0.98 -3.85 -4.77
N ASP A 182 0.18 -3.71 -4.13
CA ASP A 182 0.99 -2.47 -4.12
C ASP A 182 0.20 -1.18 -3.82
N ASN A 183 -0.82 -1.25 -2.98
CA ASN A 183 -1.55 -0.06 -2.53
C ASN A 183 -0.85 0.48 -1.27
N PHE A 184 -0.44 1.75 -1.31
CA PHE A 184 0.37 2.38 -0.27
C PHE A 184 -0.42 3.45 0.48
N GLY A 185 -0.06 3.68 1.75
CA GLY A 185 -0.43 4.91 2.45
C GLY A 185 0.02 6.17 1.67
N ILE A 186 -0.72 7.30 1.69
CA ILE A 186 -0.29 8.55 1.02
C ILE A 186 1.02 9.10 1.54
N ASN A 187 1.39 8.76 2.77
CA ASN A 187 2.69 9.05 3.35
C ASN A 187 3.07 7.83 4.21
N PRO A 188 3.71 6.79 3.64
CA PRO A 188 4.12 5.65 4.45
C PRO A 188 5.03 6.17 5.55
N LYS A 189 4.62 5.95 6.80
CA LYS A 189 5.39 6.34 7.97
C LYS A 189 6.76 5.70 7.84
N THR A 190 7.81 6.51 7.87
CA THR A 190 9.19 6.01 7.91
C THR A 190 9.75 6.26 9.30
N LEU A 191 10.05 5.19 10.01
CA LEU A 191 10.69 5.23 11.33
C LEU A 191 12.11 4.69 11.23
N VAL A 192 12.97 5.12 12.13
CA VAL A 192 14.36 4.69 12.22
C VAL A 192 14.57 4.07 13.61
N GLN A 193 14.88 2.77 13.69
CA GLN A 193 15.06 2.03 14.94
C GLN A 193 15.81 0.71 14.72
N SER A 194 16.34 0.09 15.78
CA SER A 194 17.17 -1.12 15.69
C SER A 194 16.39 -2.44 15.68
N THR A 195 15.07 -2.42 15.92
CA THR A 195 14.22 -3.62 15.98
C THR A 195 12.94 -3.45 15.17
N VAL A 196 12.24 -4.55 14.85
CA VAL A 196 10.85 -4.51 14.37
C VAL A 196 10.00 -3.73 15.38
N PRO A 197 9.05 -2.87 14.95
CA PRO A 197 8.16 -2.21 15.89
C PRO A 197 7.34 -3.21 16.70
N SER A 198 7.04 -2.85 17.94
CA SER A 198 6.12 -3.59 18.82
C SER A 198 4.97 -2.72 19.33
N THR A 199 4.93 -1.45 18.93
CA THR A 199 3.93 -0.46 19.36
C THR A 199 3.47 0.43 18.20
N GLY A 200 2.33 1.08 18.38
CA GLY A 200 1.76 2.06 17.44
C GLY A 200 0.80 1.47 16.41
N THR A 201 0.21 2.37 15.63
CA THR A 201 -0.63 2.06 14.47
C THR A 201 0.19 2.18 13.20
N TRP A 202 0.05 1.19 12.32
CA TRP A 202 0.82 1.03 11.10
C TRP A 202 -0.12 0.70 9.93
N THR A 203 0.14 1.32 8.80
CA THR A 203 -0.56 1.08 7.54
C THR A 203 0.32 0.28 6.57
N ILE A 204 -0.30 -0.43 5.63
CA ILE A 204 0.44 -1.17 4.61
C ILE A 204 1.36 -0.20 3.87
N GLY A 205 2.63 -0.59 3.76
CA GLY A 205 3.68 0.19 3.10
C GLY A 205 4.49 1.07 4.04
N ASP A 206 4.08 1.26 5.30
CA ASP A 206 4.94 1.93 6.30
C ASP A 206 6.28 1.19 6.44
N ARG A 207 7.35 1.96 6.65
CA ARG A 207 8.72 1.45 6.67
C ARG A 207 9.42 1.76 7.99
N VAL A 208 10.30 0.86 8.34
CA VAL A 208 11.17 0.96 9.51
C VAL A 208 12.58 0.69 9.02
N GLN A 209 13.43 1.70 9.02
CA GLN A 209 14.83 1.56 8.65
C GLN A 209 15.63 1.13 9.87
N ASN A 210 16.41 0.06 9.70
CA ASN A 210 17.33 -0.44 10.72
C ASN A 210 18.51 0.54 10.85
N THR A 211 18.80 1.04 12.06
CA THR A 211 19.93 1.95 12.33
C THR A 211 21.29 1.26 12.40
N GLY A 212 21.30 -0.05 12.64
CA GLY A 212 22.52 -0.83 12.76
C GLY A 212 22.35 -2.20 12.13
N PRO A 213 22.09 -2.29 10.80
CA PRO A 213 22.08 -3.58 10.15
C PRO A 213 23.51 -4.12 10.15
N SER A 214 23.78 -5.10 11.01
CA SER A 214 25.09 -5.74 11.12
C SER A 214 24.96 -7.25 11.04
N GLY A 215 25.78 -7.87 10.20
CA GLY A 215 25.86 -9.31 10.00
C GLY A 215 25.07 -9.83 8.80
N ALA A 216 25.31 -11.10 8.50
CA ALA A 216 24.70 -11.89 7.45
C ALA A 216 23.19 -11.91 7.67
N ASN A 217 22.42 -11.66 6.63
CA ASN A 217 20.96 -11.62 6.69
C ASN A 217 20.39 -10.49 7.57
N ALA A 218 21.21 -9.52 8.00
CA ALA A 218 20.70 -8.32 8.63
C ALA A 218 19.83 -7.56 7.63
N SER A 219 18.61 -7.23 8.04
CA SER A 219 17.68 -6.49 7.21
C SER A 219 18.00 -5.00 7.27
N ILE A 220 18.10 -4.34 6.11
CA ILE A 220 18.17 -2.86 6.00
C ILE A 220 16.94 -2.22 6.67
N GLY A 221 15.81 -2.93 6.72
CA GLY A 221 14.66 -2.52 7.48
C GLY A 221 13.51 -3.50 7.40
N TRP A 222 12.33 -3.02 7.79
CA TRP A 222 11.07 -3.75 7.71
C TRP A 222 9.99 -2.90 7.05
N VAL A 223 9.10 -3.56 6.31
CA VAL A 223 7.91 -2.94 5.71
C VAL A 223 6.66 -3.59 6.30
N CYS A 224 5.66 -2.77 6.62
CA CYS A 224 4.36 -3.25 7.08
C CYS A 224 3.59 -3.84 5.90
N THR A 225 3.32 -5.14 5.93
CA THR A 225 2.60 -5.88 4.88
C THR A 225 1.14 -6.16 5.24
N ALA A 226 0.76 -5.97 6.51
CA ALA A 226 -0.62 -6.00 6.96
C ALA A 226 -0.83 -4.86 7.96
N ALA A 227 -1.78 -3.97 7.67
CA ALA A 227 -2.09 -2.85 8.55
C ALA A 227 -2.65 -3.31 9.90
N GLY A 228 -2.42 -2.52 10.92
CA GLY A 228 -2.93 -2.82 12.25
C GLY A 228 -2.44 -1.86 13.31
N THR A 229 -2.95 -2.08 14.52
CA THR A 229 -2.51 -1.38 15.72
C THR A 229 -2.02 -2.44 16.67
N PHE A 230 -0.73 -2.36 17.04
CA PHE A 230 -0.20 -3.23 18.09
C PHE A 230 -1.07 -3.11 19.34
N THR A 231 -1.29 -4.24 20.01
CA THR A 231 -2.01 -4.25 21.28
C THR A 231 -1.32 -3.26 22.21
N PRO A 232 -2.05 -2.28 22.76
CA PRO A 232 -1.53 -1.53 23.89
C PRO A 232 -1.09 -2.53 24.96
N SER A 233 0.02 -2.27 25.63
CA SER A 233 0.51 -3.16 26.70
C SER A 233 -0.49 -3.30 27.85
N THR A 234 -1.48 -2.43 27.93
CA THR A 234 -2.48 -2.38 28.98
C THR A 234 -3.83 -2.89 28.45
N ALA A 235 -4.21 -4.10 28.85
CA ALA A 235 -5.57 -4.59 28.66
C ALA A 235 -6.57 -3.77 29.47
N TRP A 236 -7.79 -3.64 28.97
CA TRP A 236 -8.85 -2.98 29.73
C TRP A 236 -9.12 -3.76 31.02
N THR A 237 -9.25 -3.03 32.12
CA THR A 237 -9.54 -3.56 33.46
C THR A 237 -10.67 -2.74 34.08
N ALA A 238 -11.60 -3.39 34.76
CA ALA A 238 -12.72 -2.73 35.43
C ALA A 238 -12.25 -1.86 36.61
N ASN A 239 -12.93 -0.74 36.87
CA ASN A 239 -12.64 0.18 37.98
C ASN A 239 -11.18 0.68 38.04
N GLN A 240 -10.51 0.75 36.89
CA GLN A 240 -9.12 1.18 36.75
C GLN A 240 -9.06 2.64 36.30
N SER A 241 -8.12 3.41 36.87
CA SER A 241 -7.85 4.79 36.43
C SER A 241 -7.08 4.79 35.11
N TYR A 242 -7.56 5.57 34.14
CA TYR A 242 -6.97 5.78 32.83
C TYR A 242 -6.75 7.29 32.58
N PRO A 243 -5.50 7.72 32.42
CA PRO A 243 -5.19 9.05 31.89
C PRO A 243 -5.64 9.22 30.43
N ALA A 244 -5.98 10.44 30.05
CA ALA A 244 -6.26 10.81 28.67
C ALA A 244 -5.03 10.54 27.78
N GLY A 245 -5.28 10.08 26.56
CA GLY A 245 -4.27 9.65 25.60
C GLY A 245 -3.82 8.20 25.74
N VAL A 246 -4.16 7.51 26.84
CA VAL A 246 -3.80 6.09 27.02
C VAL A 246 -4.66 5.21 26.11
N TYR A 247 -4.00 4.25 25.47
CA TYR A 247 -4.65 3.23 24.66
C TYR A 247 -4.89 1.97 25.48
N THR A 248 -5.99 1.29 25.22
CA THR A 248 -6.34 0.00 25.83
C THR A 248 -6.95 -0.93 24.78
N ASN A 249 -6.94 -2.23 25.04
CA ASN A 249 -7.68 -3.20 24.23
C ASN A 249 -8.80 -3.88 25.02
N ALA A 250 -9.96 -3.99 24.38
CA ALA A 250 -11.11 -4.73 24.87
C ALA A 250 -11.88 -5.31 23.66
N ASN A 251 -12.44 -6.51 23.80
CA ASN A 251 -13.32 -7.11 22.78
C ASN A 251 -12.73 -7.11 21.35
N ALA A 252 -11.43 -7.45 21.21
CA ALA A 252 -10.69 -7.41 19.94
C ALA A 252 -10.71 -6.03 19.24
N LYS A 253 -10.79 -4.95 20.02
CA LYS A 253 -10.76 -3.55 19.56
C LYS A 253 -9.77 -2.75 20.38
N VAL A 254 -9.28 -1.66 19.80
CA VAL A 254 -8.39 -0.70 20.44
C VAL A 254 -9.17 0.59 20.69
N TYR A 255 -9.05 1.10 21.91
CA TYR A 255 -9.68 2.35 22.35
C TYR A 255 -8.63 3.32 22.89
N ARG A 256 -8.91 4.62 22.76
CA ARG A 256 -8.11 5.70 23.36
C ARG A 256 -8.95 6.44 24.40
N ALA A 257 -8.41 6.63 25.60
CA ALA A 257 -9.04 7.47 26.62
C ALA A 257 -8.99 8.93 26.16
N VAL A 258 -10.12 9.56 25.90
CA VAL A 258 -10.20 10.97 25.47
C VAL A 258 -10.12 11.90 26.68
N LYS A 259 -10.56 11.42 27.85
CA LYS A 259 -10.62 12.17 29.10
C LYS A 259 -10.12 11.30 30.24
N ASN A 260 -9.40 11.90 31.20
CA ASN A 260 -9.04 11.22 32.45
C ASN A 260 -10.30 10.66 33.13
N GLY A 261 -10.25 9.42 33.60
CA GLY A 261 -11.35 8.83 34.35
C GLY A 261 -11.04 7.43 34.85
N VAL A 262 -12.00 6.87 35.58
CA VAL A 262 -12.02 5.48 36.05
C VAL A 262 -13.01 4.70 35.19
N SER A 263 -12.57 3.57 34.62
CA SER A 263 -13.44 2.66 33.87
C SER A 263 -14.58 2.13 34.74
N GLY A 264 -15.70 1.76 34.11
CA GLY A 264 -16.81 1.12 34.79
C GLY A 264 -16.56 -0.38 35.01
N THR A 265 -17.66 -1.13 35.16
CA THR A 265 -17.62 -2.57 35.41
C THR A 265 -17.63 -3.42 34.14
N ALA A 266 -17.98 -2.83 32.98
CA ALA A 266 -18.07 -3.53 31.71
C ALA A 266 -17.19 -2.86 30.65
N SER A 267 -16.42 -3.68 29.92
CA SER A 267 -15.51 -3.18 28.89
C SER A 267 -16.23 -2.52 27.72
N PRO A 268 -15.63 -1.51 27.07
CA PRO A 268 -16.24 -0.85 25.91
C PRO A 268 -16.41 -1.82 24.73
N GLY A 269 -17.58 -1.77 24.09
CA GLY A 269 -17.96 -2.64 22.97
C GLY A 269 -18.32 -1.93 21.66
N HIS A 270 -18.32 -0.61 21.62
CA HIS A 270 -18.69 0.18 20.43
C HIS A 270 -17.67 0.03 19.29
N SER A 271 -18.04 0.35 18.05
CA SER A 271 -17.20 0.19 16.85
C SER A 271 -16.99 1.49 16.07
N SER A 272 -17.35 2.62 16.67
CA SER A 272 -17.19 3.96 16.09
C SER A 272 -17.45 5.03 17.14
N GLY A 273 -16.80 6.19 17.00
CA GLY A 273 -17.08 7.37 17.82
C GLY A 273 -16.56 7.26 19.25
N ILE A 274 -17.22 7.98 20.17
CA ILE A 274 -16.84 8.08 21.58
C ILE A 274 -17.99 7.53 22.45
N ALA A 275 -17.68 6.70 23.43
CA ALA A 275 -18.63 6.22 24.43
C ALA A 275 -18.09 6.36 25.86
N ALA A 276 -19.00 6.57 26.81
CA ALA A 276 -18.66 6.60 28.23
C ALA A 276 -18.55 5.18 28.81
N ASP A 277 -17.63 5.00 29.76
CA ASP A 277 -17.44 3.79 30.55
C ASP A 277 -16.99 4.22 31.96
N GLY A 278 -17.89 4.18 32.93
CA GLY A 278 -17.66 4.84 34.22
C GLY A 278 -17.50 6.36 34.06
N THR A 279 -16.33 6.89 34.41
CA THR A 279 -16.01 8.33 34.24
C THR A 279 -15.03 8.62 33.10
N VAL A 280 -14.46 7.60 32.45
CA VAL A 280 -13.63 7.74 31.25
C VAL A 280 -14.49 7.79 29.98
N LEU A 281 -14.02 8.55 28.98
CA LEU A 281 -14.58 8.55 27.63
C LEU A 281 -13.63 7.80 26.71
N TRP A 282 -14.11 6.74 26.07
CA TRP A 282 -13.35 5.92 25.13
C TRP A 282 -13.69 6.30 23.70
N GLU A 283 -12.68 6.63 22.91
CA GLU A 283 -12.78 6.72 21.46
C GLU A 283 -12.41 5.38 20.84
N TYR A 284 -13.25 4.85 19.96
CA TYR A 284 -12.92 3.70 19.13
C TYR A 284 -11.83 4.09 18.12
N VAL A 285 -10.69 3.38 18.16
CA VAL A 285 -9.56 3.61 17.27
C VAL A 285 -9.59 2.66 16.10
N SER A 286 -9.62 1.35 16.38
CA SER A 286 -9.62 0.32 15.35
C SER A 286 -10.07 -1.03 15.91
N VAL A 287 -10.33 -1.98 15.01
CA VAL A 287 -10.22 -3.40 15.36
C VAL A 287 -8.76 -3.71 15.72
N HIS A 288 -8.59 -4.61 16.68
CA HIS A 288 -7.27 -5.10 17.06
C HIS A 288 -6.80 -6.08 15.98
N SER A 289 -5.78 -5.67 15.23
CA SER A 289 -4.99 -6.54 14.36
C SER A 289 -3.52 -6.25 14.59
N ALA A 290 -2.73 -7.29 14.86
CA ALA A 290 -1.28 -7.13 14.95
C ALA A 290 -0.74 -6.80 13.55
N PRO A 291 -0.11 -5.63 13.33
CA PRO A 291 0.47 -5.33 12.05
C PRO A 291 1.60 -6.32 11.75
N VAL A 292 1.71 -6.77 10.50
CA VAL A 292 2.74 -7.73 10.09
C VAL A 292 3.87 -6.97 9.42
N PHE A 293 5.09 -7.17 9.91
CA PHE A 293 6.30 -6.61 9.31
C PHE A 293 7.10 -7.70 8.61
N LYS A 294 7.54 -7.41 7.38
CA LYS A 294 8.47 -8.26 6.64
C LYS A 294 9.81 -7.54 6.47
N PRO A 295 10.94 -8.22 6.68
CA PRO A 295 12.24 -7.63 6.42
C PRO A 295 12.38 -7.30 4.93
N TYR A 296 13.07 -6.21 4.62
CA TYR A 296 13.49 -5.88 3.27
C TYR A 296 14.98 -5.53 3.24
N GLY A 297 15.57 -5.67 2.06
CA GLY A 297 16.98 -5.35 1.84
C GLY A 297 17.88 -6.18 2.75
N LEU A 298 17.81 -7.51 2.65
CA LEU A 298 18.78 -8.35 3.33
C LEU A 298 20.17 -7.98 2.84
N LEU A 299 21.06 -7.64 3.76
CA LEU A 299 22.46 -7.45 3.44
C LEU A 299 23.03 -8.81 3.06
N SER A 300 23.47 -8.90 1.80
CA SER A 300 24.28 -10.03 1.36
C SER A 300 25.74 -9.65 1.57
N GLU A 301 26.44 -10.43 2.38
CA GLU A 301 27.88 -10.29 2.53
C GLU A 301 28.54 -11.19 1.49
N VAL A 302 29.32 -10.59 0.59
CA VAL A 302 30.14 -11.34 -0.37
C VAL A 302 31.60 -11.08 -0.06
N ARG A 303 32.36 -12.15 0.09
CA ARG A 303 33.81 -12.12 0.28
C ARG A 303 34.47 -12.93 -0.83
N THR A 304 35.60 -12.44 -1.30
CA THR A 304 36.42 -13.13 -2.29
C THR A 304 37.88 -13.01 -1.87
N GLY A 305 38.69 -13.99 -2.21
CA GLY A 305 40.10 -13.93 -1.89
C GLY A 305 40.95 -14.95 -2.61
N LYS A 306 42.23 -14.90 -2.27
CA LYS A 306 43.23 -15.91 -2.62
C LYS A 306 43.79 -16.47 -1.33
N ALA A 307 43.98 -17.78 -1.28
CA ALA A 307 44.66 -18.46 -0.18
C ALA A 307 45.89 -19.17 -0.72
N ALA A 308 46.97 -19.14 0.06
CA ALA A 308 48.24 -19.76 -0.28
C ALA A 308 48.72 -20.61 0.91
N TYR A 309 49.05 -21.86 0.64
CA TYR A 309 49.60 -22.81 1.59
C TYR A 309 50.80 -23.55 0.98
N SER A 310 51.58 -24.20 1.84
CA SER A 310 52.60 -25.16 1.41
C SER A 310 52.08 -26.57 1.66
N GLY A 311 52.12 -27.42 0.64
CA GLY A 311 51.88 -28.85 0.81
C GLY A 311 53.02 -29.50 1.58
N ASP A 312 52.72 -30.60 2.26
CA ASP A 312 53.66 -31.41 3.04
C ASP A 312 53.65 -32.89 2.61
N GLY A 313 52.87 -33.24 1.58
CA GLY A 313 52.69 -34.63 1.13
C GLY A 313 51.83 -35.49 2.05
N VAL A 314 51.19 -34.94 3.10
CA VAL A 314 50.37 -35.69 4.06
C VAL A 314 49.02 -35.01 4.37
N THR A 315 49.01 -33.69 4.53
CA THR A 315 47.83 -32.89 4.88
C THR A 315 46.88 -32.76 3.69
N MET A 316 45.61 -33.10 3.93
CA MET A 316 44.54 -33.04 2.91
C MET A 316 43.48 -31.96 3.20
N LEU A 317 43.53 -31.31 4.36
CA LEU A 317 42.57 -30.30 4.79
C LEU A 317 43.26 -28.93 4.91
N TYR A 318 42.76 -27.93 4.19
CA TYR A 318 43.28 -26.56 4.23
C TYR A 318 42.13 -25.58 4.53
N PRO A 319 42.10 -24.95 5.72
CA PRO A 319 41.05 -24.02 6.11
C PRO A 319 41.33 -22.60 5.59
N ILE A 320 40.38 -22.01 4.86
CA ILE A 320 40.44 -20.63 4.36
C ILE A 320 39.56 -19.72 5.24
N PRO A 321 40.12 -18.75 6.00
CA PRO A 321 39.32 -17.79 6.74
C PRO A 321 38.52 -16.91 5.77
N HIS A 322 37.18 -16.99 5.80
CA HIS A 322 36.35 -16.27 4.82
C HIS A 322 35.92 -14.86 5.30
N GLY A 323 35.98 -14.58 6.60
CA GLY A 323 35.66 -13.25 7.15
C GLY A 323 34.21 -12.79 6.91
N LEU A 324 33.29 -13.74 6.81
CA LEU A 324 31.84 -13.50 6.82
C LEU A 324 31.38 -13.57 8.28
N SER A 325 30.24 -12.95 8.57
CA SER A 325 29.67 -12.94 9.92
C SER A 325 28.89 -14.21 10.30
N GLY A 326 28.74 -15.15 9.37
CA GLY A 326 28.13 -16.47 9.61
C GLY A 326 28.55 -17.49 8.55
N THR A 327 27.99 -18.70 8.65
CA THR A 327 28.25 -19.79 7.68
C THR A 327 27.75 -19.38 6.29
N PRO A 328 28.59 -19.44 5.23
CA PRO A 328 28.16 -19.10 3.88
C PRO A 328 27.04 -20.00 3.36
N SER A 329 26.00 -19.37 2.80
CA SER A 329 24.92 -20.04 2.06
C SER A 329 25.34 -20.53 0.67
N SER A 330 26.38 -19.91 0.11
CA SER A 330 27.02 -20.33 -1.13
C SER A 330 28.50 -20.02 -1.07
N TYR A 331 29.30 -20.90 -1.67
CA TYR A 331 30.75 -20.73 -1.77
C TYR A 331 31.28 -21.47 -2.99
N GLN A 332 32.42 -21.01 -3.46
CA GLN A 332 33.18 -21.64 -4.53
C GLN A 332 34.66 -21.52 -4.19
N VAL A 333 35.39 -22.63 -4.35
CA VAL A 333 36.85 -22.67 -4.27
C VAL A 333 37.37 -23.29 -5.55
N THR A 334 38.37 -22.67 -6.16
CA THR A 334 38.97 -23.14 -7.41
C THR A 334 40.48 -23.24 -7.24
N PRO A 335 41.10 -24.37 -7.65
CA PRO A 335 42.55 -24.49 -7.74
C PRO A 335 43.15 -23.37 -8.59
N ALA A 336 44.22 -22.76 -8.10
CA ALA A 336 44.94 -21.68 -8.78
C ALA A 336 46.44 -22.00 -8.97
N SER A 337 46.85 -23.23 -8.71
CA SER A 337 48.19 -23.77 -8.99
C SER A 337 48.10 -25.17 -9.59
N ALA A 338 49.16 -25.61 -10.26
CA ALA A 338 49.25 -26.97 -10.80
C ALA A 338 49.15 -28.01 -9.67
N ASP A 339 49.86 -27.82 -8.56
CA ASP A 339 49.84 -28.77 -7.43
C ASP A 339 48.45 -28.90 -6.79
N SER A 340 47.71 -27.79 -6.62
CA SER A 340 46.33 -27.85 -6.11
C SER A 340 45.38 -28.48 -7.13
N GLY A 341 45.61 -28.27 -8.43
CA GLY A 341 44.84 -28.90 -9.50
C GLY A 341 45.07 -30.41 -9.57
N THR A 342 46.32 -30.85 -9.48
CA THR A 342 46.72 -32.27 -9.49
C THR A 342 46.25 -33.00 -8.23
N ALA A 343 46.39 -32.37 -7.05
CA ALA A 343 45.91 -32.94 -5.79
C ALA A 343 44.39 -33.19 -5.83
N GLY A 344 43.66 -32.32 -6.55
CA GLY A 344 42.22 -32.40 -6.81
C GLY A 344 41.40 -32.07 -5.57
N ILE A 345 40.49 -31.09 -5.63
CA ILE A 345 39.57 -30.83 -4.53
C ILE A 345 38.52 -31.95 -4.50
N ALA A 346 38.45 -32.69 -3.40
CA ALA A 346 37.45 -33.72 -3.17
C ALA A 346 36.09 -33.08 -2.88
N TYR A 347 36.06 -32.18 -1.90
CA TYR A 347 34.89 -31.38 -1.55
C TYR A 347 35.32 -30.17 -0.72
N VAL A 348 34.39 -29.23 -0.57
CA VAL A 348 34.53 -28.08 0.31
C VAL A 348 33.31 -28.09 1.22
N GLU A 349 33.53 -27.87 2.51
CA GLU A 349 32.47 -27.57 3.46
C GLU A 349 32.75 -26.19 4.09
N ALA A 350 31.72 -25.57 4.65
CA ALA A 350 31.87 -24.26 5.27
C ALA A 350 31.28 -24.28 6.68
N ASP A 351 31.98 -23.62 7.59
CA ASP A 351 31.48 -23.30 8.93
C ASP A 351 31.38 -21.78 9.12
N ALA A 352 31.23 -21.31 10.35
CA ALA A 352 31.07 -19.88 10.63
C ALA A 352 32.35 -19.04 10.44
N ALA A 353 33.52 -19.68 10.32
CA ALA A 353 34.81 -19.01 10.22
C ALA A 353 35.63 -19.41 8.97
N TYR A 354 35.47 -20.64 8.48
CA TYR A 354 36.33 -21.22 7.45
C TYR A 354 35.58 -21.87 6.30
N LEU A 355 36.19 -21.81 5.11
CA LEU A 355 35.96 -22.78 4.05
C LEU A 355 37.00 -23.89 4.22
N ASN A 356 36.54 -25.09 4.55
CA ASN A 356 37.37 -26.27 4.79
C ASN A 356 37.53 -27.04 3.48
N VAL A 357 38.70 -26.93 2.86
CA VAL A 357 39.00 -27.51 1.54
C VAL A 357 39.66 -28.87 1.72
N HIS A 358 38.97 -29.93 1.29
CA HIS A 358 39.46 -31.30 1.35
C HIS A 358 39.98 -31.73 -0.03
N PHE A 359 41.23 -32.21 -0.11
CA PHE A 359 41.83 -32.74 -1.33
C PHE A 359 41.67 -34.27 -1.45
N LEU A 360 41.63 -34.78 -2.68
CA LEU A 360 41.58 -36.22 -2.99
C LEU A 360 42.90 -36.92 -2.67
N SER A 361 44.00 -36.18 -2.80
CA SER A 361 45.35 -36.62 -2.47
C SER A 361 46.13 -35.48 -1.84
N PRO A 362 47.09 -35.74 -0.94
CA PRO A 362 47.85 -34.68 -0.31
C PRO A 362 48.69 -33.91 -1.34
N PRO A 363 48.63 -32.57 -1.36
CA PRO A 363 49.49 -31.77 -2.22
C PRO A 363 50.98 -32.03 -1.97
N ALA A 364 51.80 -31.96 -3.02
CA ALA A 364 53.24 -32.25 -2.96
C ALA A 364 53.97 -31.37 -1.92
N ALA A 365 55.03 -31.92 -1.32
CA ALA A 365 55.83 -31.26 -0.28
C ALA A 365 56.72 -30.13 -0.85
N VAL A 366 56.12 -29.04 -1.29
CA VAL A 366 56.77 -27.88 -1.90
C VAL A 366 56.25 -26.59 -1.26
N GLY A 367 57.12 -25.59 -1.06
CA GLY A 367 56.72 -24.32 -0.45
C GLY A 367 55.77 -23.50 -1.33
N ASN A 368 54.70 -22.96 -0.75
CA ASN A 368 53.71 -22.07 -1.37
C ASN A 368 53.09 -22.61 -2.67
N ASN A 369 52.98 -23.92 -2.82
CA ASN A 369 52.52 -24.56 -4.04
C ASN A 369 50.99 -24.78 -4.06
N VAL A 370 50.29 -24.65 -2.94
CA VAL A 370 48.82 -24.76 -2.89
C VAL A 370 48.21 -23.37 -2.98
N LEU A 371 47.78 -22.97 -4.17
CA LEU A 371 47.10 -21.70 -4.40
C LEU A 371 45.63 -21.95 -4.69
N LEU A 372 44.75 -21.21 -4.01
CA LEU A 372 43.30 -21.31 -4.16
C LEU A 372 42.70 -19.92 -4.38
N VAL A 373 41.73 -19.81 -5.28
CA VAL A 373 40.86 -18.64 -5.40
C VAL A 373 39.50 -19.02 -4.85
N TRP A 374 38.88 -18.13 -4.08
CA TRP A 374 37.61 -18.43 -3.44
C TRP A 374 36.64 -17.24 -3.45
N SER A 375 35.35 -17.56 -3.40
CA SER A 375 34.26 -16.64 -3.13
C SER A 375 33.28 -17.28 -2.15
N ALA A 376 32.73 -16.51 -1.23
CA ALA A 376 31.72 -16.97 -0.28
C ALA A 376 30.67 -15.88 -0.05
N GLN A 377 29.42 -16.29 0.15
CA GLN A 377 28.28 -15.41 0.35
C GLN A 377 27.37 -15.94 1.47
N CYS A 378 26.94 -15.05 2.38
CA CYS A 378 25.97 -15.35 3.44
C CYS A 378 24.86 -14.29 3.56
#